data_AF-A0A9D6HQB6-F1
#
_entry.id   AF-A0A9D6HQB6-F1
#
_cell.length_a   1.000
_cell.length_b   1.000
_cell.length_c   1.000
_cell.angle_alpha   90.00
_cell.angle_beta   90.00
_cell.angle_gamma   90.00
#
_symmetry.space_group_name_H-M   'P 1'
#
loop_
_entity.id
_entity.type
_entity.pdbx_description
1 polymer ?
#
loop_
_entity_poly.entity_id
_entity_poly.type
_entity_poly.pdbx_seq_one_letter_code
_entity_poly.pdbx_strand_id
1 'polypeptide(L)'
;MAAINYPLYAFFGLALADQLKNLTLPHFLNQIIYIFLGIALIEEFFKYLIVKKKILKDPEFDEPTDVMLYMIISALGFAALENLIILFPLANPFQFLQTSVISVFRFVGATFLHALASGVLGYFMAMSFFRPKNRKKLLFMGFFASVSLHGLYDLSIIEVDNGFKFAVPIVILLGLTVFVSLSFKKVDKLKSICNLASQGNSKHEARNSKQI
;
A
#
# COMPACT_ATOMS: atom_id res chain seq x y z
N MET A 1 15.57 -21.12 15.30
CA MET A 1 15.27 -20.60 16.66
C MET A 1 15.47 -19.09 16.60
N ALA A 2 14.55 -18.19 16.92
CA ALA A 2 13.34 -18.28 17.72
C ALA A 2 12.09 -17.84 16.92
N ALA A 3 10.95 -18.37 17.33
CA ALA A 3 9.64 -17.94 16.88
C ALA A 3 9.45 -16.46 17.20
N ILE A 4 9.57 -15.60 16.19
CA ILE A 4 8.91 -14.30 16.21
C ILE A 4 7.59 -14.52 15.47
N ASN A 5 6.64 -15.14 16.17
CA ASN A 5 5.24 -15.19 15.72
C ASN A 5 4.68 -13.78 15.91
N TYR A 6 4.85 -12.91 14.91
CA TYR A 6 4.23 -11.60 15.01
C TYR A 6 2.70 -11.75 14.86
N PRO A 7 1.89 -11.17 15.74
CA PRO A 7 0.45 -11.46 15.79
C PRO A 7 -0.32 -10.97 14.55
N LEU A 8 0.26 -10.11 13.71
CA LEU A 8 -0.33 -9.71 12.43
C LEU A 8 -0.19 -10.82 11.35
N TYR A 9 0.94 -11.56 11.35
CA TYR A 9 1.15 -12.71 10.45
C TYR A 9 0.17 -13.86 10.75
N ALA A 10 -0.28 -13.96 12.00
CA ALA A 10 -1.32 -14.90 12.40
C ALA A 10 -2.71 -14.53 11.83
N PHE A 11 -3.05 -13.25 11.76
CA PHE A 11 -4.40 -12.82 11.38
C PHE A 11 -4.67 -12.87 9.86
N PHE A 12 -3.67 -12.57 9.02
CA PHE A 12 -3.84 -12.57 7.55
C PHE A 12 -3.16 -13.75 6.83
N GLY A 13 -2.08 -14.32 7.41
CA GLY A 13 -1.19 -15.24 6.70
C GLY A 13 -1.41 -16.73 6.99
N LEU A 14 -2.07 -17.12 8.08
CA LEU A 14 -2.13 -18.54 8.52
C LEU A 14 -2.78 -19.46 7.49
N ALA A 15 -3.91 -19.05 6.91
CA ALA A 15 -4.63 -19.88 5.95
C ALA A 15 -3.84 -20.12 4.66
N LEU A 16 -3.11 -19.10 4.18
CA LEU A 16 -2.30 -19.23 2.96
C LEU A 16 -0.96 -19.92 3.24
N ALA A 17 -0.31 -19.61 4.37
CA ALA A 17 0.96 -20.23 4.76
C ALA A 17 0.81 -21.75 4.98
N ASP A 18 -0.28 -22.20 5.59
CA ASP A 18 -0.53 -23.62 5.79
C ASP A 18 -0.91 -24.34 4.49
N GLN A 19 -1.56 -23.66 3.53
CA GLN A 19 -1.77 -24.21 2.19
C GLN A 19 -0.46 -24.29 1.38
N LEU A 20 0.40 -23.26 1.46
CA LEU A 20 1.69 -23.23 0.76
C LEU A 20 2.70 -24.26 1.30
N LYS A 21 2.65 -24.59 2.60
CA LYS A 21 3.50 -25.66 3.18
C LYS A 21 3.23 -27.04 2.58
N ASN A 22 2.00 -27.29 2.11
CA ASN A 22 1.62 -28.56 1.49
C ASN A 22 2.01 -28.64 0.00
N LEU A 23 2.41 -27.51 -0.60
CA LEU A 23 2.98 -27.46 -1.95
C LEU A 23 4.49 -27.73 -1.86
N THR A 24 4.98 -28.72 -2.59
CA THR A 24 6.41 -29.08 -2.67
C THR A 24 7.21 -28.08 -3.51
N LEU A 25 7.15 -26.80 -3.14
CA LEU A 25 7.87 -25.71 -3.80
C LEU A 25 9.22 -25.46 -3.10
N PRO A 26 10.25 -24.99 -3.84
CA PRO A 26 11.49 -24.50 -3.27
C PRO A 26 11.24 -23.42 -2.19
N HIS A 27 12.00 -23.47 -1.09
CA HIS A 27 11.81 -22.57 0.06
C HIS A 27 11.77 -21.10 -0.34
N PHE A 28 12.69 -20.67 -1.21
CA PHE A 28 12.76 -19.31 -1.72
C PHE A 28 11.49 -18.86 -2.46
N LEU A 29 10.92 -19.72 -3.31
CA LEU A 29 9.68 -19.41 -4.03
C LEU A 29 8.50 -19.30 -3.08
N ASN A 30 8.44 -20.16 -2.06
CA ASN A 30 7.42 -20.08 -1.01
C ASN A 30 7.51 -18.75 -0.24
N GLN A 31 8.71 -18.27 0.08
CA GLN A 31 8.89 -16.99 0.76
C GLN A 31 8.44 -15.81 -0.13
N ILE A 32 8.81 -15.78 -1.40
CA ILE A 32 8.37 -14.74 -2.33
C ILE A 32 6.85 -14.73 -2.46
N ILE A 33 6.22 -15.89 -2.68
CA ILE A 33 4.77 -15.99 -2.82
C ILE A 33 4.08 -15.48 -1.54
N TYR A 34 4.60 -15.88 -0.38
CA TYR A 34 4.07 -15.45 0.90
C TYR A 34 4.20 -13.93 1.11
N ILE A 35 5.36 -13.33 0.82
CA ILE A 35 5.60 -11.89 0.98
C ILE A 35 4.70 -11.07 0.04
N PHE A 36 4.63 -11.42 -1.23
CA PHE A 36 3.89 -10.62 -2.21
C PHE A 36 2.38 -10.87 -2.14
N LEU A 37 1.95 -12.13 -2.08
CA LEU A 37 0.53 -12.48 -2.14
C LEU A 37 -0.12 -12.62 -0.77
N GLY A 38 0.63 -13.10 0.23
CA GLY A 38 0.11 -13.30 1.58
C GLY A 38 0.17 -12.05 2.46
N ILE A 39 1.11 -11.15 2.21
CA ILE A 39 1.29 -9.92 3.02
C ILE A 39 0.97 -8.69 2.17
N ALA A 40 1.86 -8.31 1.26
CA ALA A 40 1.78 -7.03 0.54
C ALA A 40 0.45 -6.84 -0.20
N LEU A 41 -0.02 -7.86 -0.94
CA LEU A 41 -1.29 -7.81 -1.64
C LEU A 41 -2.48 -7.61 -0.72
N ILE A 42 -2.52 -8.37 0.38
CA ILE A 42 -3.64 -8.32 1.32
C ILE A 42 -3.70 -6.95 1.98
N GLU A 43 -2.56 -6.44 2.45
CA GLU A 43 -2.53 -5.16 3.12
C GLU A 43 -2.88 -3.99 2.21
N GLU A 44 -2.28 -3.90 1.01
CA GLU A 44 -2.61 -2.83 0.07
C GLU A 44 -4.07 -2.92 -0.39
N PHE A 45 -4.62 -4.13 -0.51
CA PHE A 45 -6.03 -4.34 -0.79
C PHE A 45 -6.94 -3.79 0.31
N PHE A 46 -6.66 -4.08 1.59
CA PHE A 46 -7.48 -3.57 2.69
C PHE A 46 -7.39 -2.06 2.85
N LYS A 47 -6.20 -1.45 2.70
CA LYS A 47 -6.02 0.01 2.70
C LYS A 47 -6.88 0.67 1.61
N TYR A 48 -6.81 0.13 0.38
CA TYR A 48 -7.68 0.57 -0.72
C TYR A 48 -9.17 0.39 -0.42
N LEU A 49 -9.56 -0.73 0.18
CA LEU A 49 -10.95 -1.04 0.46
C LEU A 49 -11.59 -0.03 1.41
N ILE A 50 -10.84 0.42 2.42
CA ILE A 50 -11.27 1.47 3.36
C ILE A 50 -11.56 2.76 2.59
N VAL A 51 -10.60 3.25 1.80
CA VAL A 51 -10.76 4.49 1.03
C VAL A 51 -11.91 4.37 0.03
N LYS A 52 -12.00 3.27 -0.72
CA LYS A 52 -13.06 3.05 -1.70
C LYS A 52 -14.46 3.08 -1.07
N LYS A 53 -14.63 2.49 0.12
CA LYS A 53 -15.95 2.33 0.75
C LYS A 53 -16.38 3.55 1.55
N LYS A 54 -15.44 4.23 2.23
CA LYS A 54 -15.72 5.31 3.17
C LYS A 54 -15.51 6.69 2.54
N ILE A 55 -14.33 6.91 1.95
CA ILE A 55 -13.88 8.25 1.55
C ILE A 55 -14.46 8.69 0.20
N LEU A 56 -14.58 7.79 -0.78
CA LEU A 56 -15.10 8.16 -2.11
C LEU A 56 -16.57 8.61 -2.13
N LYS A 57 -17.27 8.52 -0.99
CA LYS A 57 -18.65 8.97 -0.82
C LYS A 57 -18.73 10.26 0.00
N ASP A 58 -17.59 10.75 0.49
CA ASP A 58 -17.52 11.93 1.33
C ASP A 58 -17.75 13.18 0.47
N PRO A 59 -18.61 14.12 0.89
CA PRO A 59 -18.82 15.36 0.16
C PRO A 59 -17.58 16.26 0.13
N GLU A 60 -16.68 16.15 1.10
CA GLU A 60 -15.42 16.91 1.17
C GLU A 60 -14.34 16.31 0.24
N PHE A 61 -14.63 15.20 -0.44
CA PHE A 61 -13.75 14.63 -1.45
C PHE A 61 -14.03 15.29 -2.80
N ASP A 62 -13.24 16.31 -3.15
CA ASP A 62 -13.42 17.07 -4.39
C ASP A 62 -12.13 17.28 -5.20
N GLU A 63 -10.96 17.12 -4.60
CA GLU A 63 -9.67 17.25 -5.28
C GLU A 63 -9.03 15.91 -5.66
N PRO A 64 -8.31 15.84 -6.79
CA PRO A 64 -7.56 14.64 -7.19
C PRO A 64 -6.45 14.25 -6.20
N THR A 65 -5.86 15.25 -5.56
CA THR A 65 -4.83 15.16 -4.52
C THR A 65 -5.36 14.43 -3.28
N ASP A 66 -6.64 14.61 -2.95
CA ASP A 66 -7.31 13.93 -1.83
C ASP A 66 -7.24 12.42 -1.96
N VAL A 67 -7.34 11.88 -3.18
CA VAL A 67 -7.23 10.43 -3.42
C VAL A 67 -5.89 9.90 -2.91
N MET A 68 -4.80 10.62 -3.20
CA MET A 68 -3.48 10.25 -2.74
C MET A 68 -3.36 10.42 -1.23
N LEU A 69 -3.86 11.54 -0.69
CA LEU A 69 -3.80 11.84 0.74
C LEU A 69 -4.56 10.80 1.58
N TYR A 70 -5.80 10.47 1.21
CA TYR A 70 -6.60 9.49 1.94
C TYR A 70 -6.07 8.06 1.84
N MET A 71 -5.42 7.69 0.73
CA MET A 71 -4.68 6.43 0.65
C MET A 71 -3.51 6.40 1.63
N ILE A 72 -2.73 7.50 1.72
CA ILE A 72 -1.64 7.62 2.69
C ILE A 72 -2.17 7.57 4.13
N ILE A 73 -3.25 8.28 4.45
CA ILE A 73 -3.89 8.27 5.78
C ILE A 73 -4.34 6.86 6.15
N SER A 74 -4.99 6.14 5.22
CA SER A 74 -5.38 4.76 5.44
C SER A 74 -4.17 3.85 5.70
N ALA A 75 -3.06 4.10 5.03
CA ALA A 75 -1.83 3.33 5.20
C ALA A 75 -1.15 3.61 6.55
N LEU A 76 -1.13 4.86 7.00
CA LEU A 76 -0.61 5.24 8.31
C LEU A 76 -1.44 4.62 9.45
N GLY A 77 -2.76 4.55 9.30
CA GLY A 77 -3.63 3.83 10.24
C GLY A 77 -3.31 2.34 10.30
N PHE A 78 -3.07 1.71 9.15
CA PHE A 78 -2.62 0.31 9.06
C PHE A 78 -1.25 0.11 9.74
N ALA A 79 -0.28 0.97 9.44
CA ALA A 79 1.05 0.93 10.03
C ALA A 79 0.99 1.10 11.55
N ALA A 80 0.15 1.99 12.06
CA ALA A 80 -0.06 2.18 13.49
C ALA A 80 -0.59 0.88 14.15
N LEU A 81 -1.57 0.21 13.54
CA LEU A 81 -2.09 -1.06 14.03
C LEU A 81 -1.02 -2.16 14.03
N GLU A 82 -0.26 -2.31 12.93
CA GLU A 82 0.85 -3.27 12.87
C GLU A 82 1.87 -2.99 13.96
N ASN A 83 2.32 -1.74 14.08
CA ASN A 83 3.34 -1.36 15.05
C ASN A 83 2.89 -1.63 16.48
N LEU A 84 1.62 -1.37 16.83
CA LEU A 84 1.07 -1.73 18.13
C LEU A 84 1.14 -3.25 18.35
N ILE A 85 0.68 -4.03 17.36
CA ILE A 85 0.67 -5.49 17.40
C ILE A 85 2.08 -6.09 17.57
N ILE A 86 3.11 -5.48 16.96
CA ILE A 86 4.51 -5.90 17.11
C ILE A 86 5.04 -5.67 18.54
N LEU A 87 4.55 -4.63 19.23
CA LEU A 87 5.02 -4.28 20.57
C LEU A 87 4.42 -5.16 21.68
N PHE A 88 3.23 -5.75 21.48
CA PHE A 88 2.57 -6.58 22.50
C PHE A 88 3.35 -7.84 22.93
N PRO A 89 4.04 -8.60 22.04
CA PRO A 89 4.79 -9.80 22.42
C PRO A 89 6.16 -9.55 23.07
N LEU A 90 6.67 -8.31 23.10
CA LEU A 90 8.00 -7.96 23.61
C LEU A 90 8.11 -7.92 25.15
N ALA A 91 7.25 -8.63 25.87
CA ALA A 91 7.17 -8.65 27.34
C ALA A 91 8.41 -9.26 28.05
N ASN A 92 9.44 -9.67 27.31
CA ASN A 92 10.66 -10.26 27.88
C ASN A 92 11.82 -9.22 27.89
N PRO A 93 12.23 -8.69 29.06
CA PRO A 93 13.14 -7.53 29.16
C PRO A 93 14.50 -7.71 28.49
N PHE A 94 15.03 -8.94 28.45
CA PHE A 94 16.34 -9.25 27.87
C PHE A 94 16.35 -9.21 26.33
N GLN A 95 15.22 -9.44 25.66
CA GLN A 95 15.09 -9.26 24.21
C GLN A 95 14.89 -7.79 23.84
N PHE A 96 14.38 -6.96 24.76
CA PHE A 96 14.05 -5.57 24.47
C PHE A 96 15.26 -4.76 23.94
N LEU A 97 16.41 -4.79 24.64
CA LEU A 97 17.58 -3.96 24.29
C LEU A 97 18.24 -4.33 22.96
N GLN A 98 18.43 -5.62 22.67
CA GLN A 98 19.06 -6.07 21.41
C GLN A 98 18.12 -5.87 20.20
N THR A 99 16.81 -5.86 20.42
CA THR A 99 15.81 -5.67 19.37
C THR A 99 15.42 -4.20 19.16
N SER A 100 15.73 -3.30 20.11
CA SER A 100 15.27 -1.90 20.10
C SER A 100 15.71 -1.12 18.86
N VAL A 101 16.99 -1.17 18.49
CA VAL A 101 17.52 -0.38 17.36
C VAL A 101 16.94 -0.88 16.04
N ILE A 102 16.92 -2.19 15.83
CA ILE A 102 16.35 -2.81 14.62
C ILE A 102 14.85 -2.55 14.54
N SER A 103 14.13 -2.62 15.67
CA SER A 103 12.70 -2.30 15.76
C SER A 103 12.40 -0.85 15.42
N VAL A 104 13.24 0.12 15.82
CA VAL A 104 13.05 1.53 15.46
C VAL A 104 13.25 1.76 13.96
N PHE A 105 14.30 1.18 13.36
CA PHE A 105 14.51 1.29 11.91
C PHE A 105 13.40 0.60 11.11
N ARG A 106 12.94 -0.57 11.56
CA ARG A 106 11.78 -1.24 10.98
C ARG A 106 10.51 -0.40 11.15
N PHE A 107 10.28 0.17 12.33
CA PHE A 107 9.10 1.00 12.61
C PHE A 107 9.05 2.21 11.67
N VAL A 108 10.13 2.99 11.60
CA VAL A 108 10.19 4.19 10.76
C VAL A 108 10.14 3.81 9.28
N GLY A 109 10.93 2.81 8.90
CA GLY A 109 11.04 2.36 7.52
C GLY A 109 9.74 1.77 6.96
N ALA A 110 9.13 0.82 7.67
CA ALA A 110 7.86 0.20 7.27
C ALA A 110 6.72 1.22 7.25
N THR A 111 6.61 2.08 8.27
CA THR A 111 5.61 3.16 8.29
C THR A 111 5.76 4.07 7.07
N PHE A 112 7.00 4.43 6.73
CA PHE A 112 7.27 5.28 5.57
C PHE A 112 6.99 4.56 4.25
N LEU A 113 7.33 3.27 4.15
CA LEU A 113 6.97 2.44 3.02
C LEU A 113 5.46 2.39 2.82
N HIS A 114 4.67 2.11 3.86
CA HIS A 114 3.21 2.04 3.74
C HIS A 114 2.64 3.34 3.18
N ALA A 115 3.07 4.48 3.72
CA ALA A 115 2.68 5.78 3.19
C ALA A 115 3.03 5.91 1.70
N LEU A 116 4.27 5.59 1.31
CA LEU A 116 4.71 5.76 -0.07
C LEU A 116 4.05 4.76 -1.04
N ALA A 117 3.97 3.48 -0.69
CA ALA A 117 3.36 2.42 -1.50
C ALA A 117 1.85 2.68 -1.72
N SER A 118 1.14 3.11 -0.68
CA SER A 118 -0.26 3.52 -0.82
C SER A 118 -0.40 4.86 -1.56
N GLY A 119 0.57 5.77 -1.44
CA GLY A 119 0.66 6.97 -2.27
C GLY A 119 0.77 6.66 -3.77
N VAL A 120 1.55 5.64 -4.14
CA VAL A 120 1.62 5.13 -5.52
C VAL A 120 0.26 4.62 -6.00
N LEU A 121 -0.41 3.78 -5.21
CA LEU A 121 -1.76 3.29 -5.53
C LEU A 121 -2.76 4.46 -5.65
N GLY A 122 -2.67 5.42 -4.73
CA GLY A 122 -3.45 6.66 -4.74
C GLY A 122 -3.26 7.47 -6.02
N TYR A 123 -2.03 7.59 -6.53
CA TYR A 123 -1.76 8.27 -7.80
C TYR A 123 -2.47 7.59 -8.97
N PHE A 124 -2.33 6.27 -9.11
CA PHE A 124 -3.01 5.54 -10.19
C PHE A 124 -4.53 5.59 -10.06
N MET A 125 -5.04 5.57 -8.83
CA MET A 125 -6.45 5.73 -8.53
C MET A 125 -6.95 7.12 -8.91
N ALA A 126 -6.21 8.19 -8.59
CA ALA A 126 -6.50 9.56 -8.99
C ALA A 126 -6.60 9.67 -10.52
N MET A 127 -5.59 9.18 -11.24
CA MET A 127 -5.57 9.18 -12.71
C MET A 127 -6.73 8.37 -13.32
N SER A 128 -7.26 7.38 -12.59
CA SER A 128 -8.36 6.53 -13.04
C SER A 128 -9.69 7.29 -13.17
N PHE A 129 -9.88 8.36 -12.40
CA PHE A 129 -11.06 9.23 -12.51
C PHE A 129 -11.08 10.05 -13.81
N PHE A 130 -9.90 10.45 -14.30
CA PHE A 130 -9.75 11.25 -15.52
C PHE A 130 -9.68 10.41 -16.80
N ARG A 131 -9.55 9.08 -16.68
CA ARG A 131 -9.45 8.16 -17.82
C ARG A 131 -10.44 6.99 -17.67
N PRO A 132 -11.76 7.23 -17.76
CA PRO A 132 -12.78 6.22 -17.47
C PRO A 132 -12.65 4.96 -18.34
N LYS A 133 -12.31 5.12 -19.63
CA LYS A 133 -12.06 3.99 -20.55
C LYS A 133 -10.95 3.05 -20.07
N ASN A 134 -9.94 3.59 -19.38
CA ASN A 134 -8.77 2.85 -18.92
C ASN A 134 -8.78 2.65 -17.40
N ARG A 135 -9.90 2.92 -16.72
CA ARG A 135 -9.99 2.94 -15.26
C ARG A 135 -9.53 1.63 -14.63
N LYS A 136 -10.04 0.49 -15.12
CA LYS A 136 -9.66 -0.85 -14.63
C LYS A 136 -8.16 -1.12 -14.81
N LYS A 137 -7.61 -0.77 -15.98
CA LYS A 137 -6.18 -0.94 -16.28
C LYS A 137 -5.31 -0.10 -15.33
N LEU A 138 -5.68 1.16 -15.07
CA LEU A 138 -4.95 2.04 -14.17
C LEU A 138 -4.99 1.53 -12.73
N LEU A 139 -6.14 1.10 -12.23
CA LEU A 139 -6.24 0.50 -10.90
C LEU A 139 -5.41 -0.77 -10.78
N PHE A 140 -5.46 -1.65 -11.79
CA PHE A 140 -4.62 -2.85 -11.82
C PHE A 140 -3.12 -2.51 -11.80
N MET A 141 -2.69 -1.55 -12.61
CA MET A 141 -1.30 -1.07 -12.60
C MET A 141 -0.89 -0.47 -11.25
N GLY A 142 -1.79 0.29 -10.62
CA GLY A 142 -1.56 0.85 -9.28
C GLY A 142 -1.38 -0.23 -8.22
N PHE A 143 -2.25 -1.24 -8.22
CA PHE A 143 -2.14 -2.39 -7.32
C PHE A 143 -0.85 -3.16 -7.56
N PHE A 144 -0.58 -3.52 -8.82
CA PHE A 144 0.62 -4.25 -9.18
C PHE A 144 1.89 -3.50 -8.74
N ALA A 145 1.96 -2.19 -9.00
CA ALA A 145 3.10 -1.37 -8.60
C ALA A 145 3.23 -1.29 -7.08
N SER A 146 2.15 -0.96 -6.36
CA SER A 146 2.15 -0.82 -4.91
C SER A 146 2.54 -2.11 -4.19
N VAL A 147 1.94 -3.23 -4.57
CA VAL A 147 2.25 -4.57 -4.02
C VAL A 147 3.68 -4.98 -4.35
N SER A 148 4.14 -4.72 -5.58
CA SER A 148 5.52 -5.05 -5.95
C SER A 148 6.54 -4.24 -5.14
N LEU A 149 6.30 -2.94 -4.97
CA LEU A 149 7.21 -2.06 -4.22
C LEU A 149 7.23 -2.40 -2.73
N HIS A 150 6.06 -2.72 -2.16
CA HIS A 150 5.94 -3.17 -0.78
C HIS A 150 6.67 -4.51 -0.59
N GLY A 151 6.37 -5.53 -1.40
CA GLY A 151 7.02 -6.83 -1.31
C GLY A 151 8.53 -6.79 -1.56
N LEU A 152 9.00 -5.94 -2.49
CA LEU A 152 10.43 -5.73 -2.72
C LEU A 152 11.14 -5.10 -1.52
N TYR A 153 10.49 -4.16 -0.83
CA TYR A 153 11.03 -3.59 0.40
C TYR A 153 11.11 -4.64 1.50
N ASP A 154 10.04 -5.43 1.70
CA ASP A 154 10.03 -6.50 2.71
C ASP A 154 11.11 -7.55 2.43
N LEU A 155 11.23 -7.99 1.18
CA LEU A 155 12.33 -8.85 0.76
C LEU A 155 13.69 -8.22 1.05
N SER A 156 13.85 -6.92 0.80
CA SER A 156 15.12 -6.23 1.02
C SER A 156 15.53 -6.16 2.49
N ILE A 157 14.58 -6.21 3.43
CA ILE A 157 14.86 -6.24 4.86
C ILE A 157 15.12 -7.67 5.37
N ILE A 158 14.42 -8.65 4.80
CA ILE A 158 14.44 -10.04 5.27
C ILE A 158 15.65 -10.81 4.71
N GLU A 159 15.93 -10.69 3.40
CA GLU A 159 16.87 -11.57 2.69
C GLU A 159 18.23 -10.94 2.38
N VAL A 160 18.35 -9.60 2.43
CA VAL A 160 19.64 -8.94 2.16
C VAL A 160 20.55 -9.05 3.38
N ASP A 161 21.50 -9.98 3.33
CA ASP A 161 22.56 -10.10 4.32
C ASP A 161 23.81 -9.29 3.90
N ASN A 162 24.65 -8.93 4.88
CA ASN A 162 25.85 -8.06 4.78
C ASN A 162 25.59 -6.54 4.80
N GLY A 163 26.67 -5.75 4.64
CA GLY A 163 26.71 -4.27 4.81
C GLY A 163 25.73 -3.43 3.99
N PHE A 164 24.94 -4.04 3.10
CA PHE A 164 23.89 -3.39 2.30
C PHE A 164 22.48 -3.49 2.89
N LYS A 165 22.30 -4.17 4.03
CA LYS A 165 20.99 -4.40 4.69
C LYS A 165 20.17 -3.12 4.89
N PHE A 166 20.82 -1.98 5.12
CA PHE A 166 20.13 -0.68 5.23
C PHE A 166 20.15 0.13 3.94
N ALA A 167 21.18 -0.04 3.09
CA ALA A 167 21.33 0.74 1.87
C ALA A 167 20.19 0.48 0.86
N VAL A 168 19.84 -0.79 0.63
CA VAL A 168 18.81 -1.16 -0.34
C VAL A 168 17.43 -0.62 0.07
N PRO A 169 16.91 -0.86 1.30
CA PRO A 169 15.66 -0.25 1.74
C PRO A 169 15.65 1.28 1.65
N ILE A 170 16.75 1.95 2.00
CA ILE A 170 16.85 3.41 1.93
C ILE A 170 16.74 3.90 0.49
N VAL A 171 17.43 3.27 -0.46
CA VAL A 171 17.34 3.62 -1.89
C VAL A 171 15.92 3.44 -2.42
N ILE A 172 15.25 2.35 -2.04
CA ILE A 172 13.84 2.12 -2.39
C ILE A 172 12.97 3.26 -1.85
N LEU A 173 13.09 3.60 -0.57
CA LEU A 173 12.29 4.67 0.06
C LEU A 173 12.55 6.04 -0.56
N LEU A 174 13.80 6.39 -0.87
CA LEU A 174 14.14 7.65 -1.52
C LEU A 174 13.55 7.73 -2.94
N GLY A 175 13.70 6.66 -3.73
CA GLY A 175 13.12 6.57 -5.07
C GLY A 175 11.59 6.72 -5.05
N LEU A 176 10.94 6.04 -4.11
CA LEU A 176 9.51 6.16 -3.87
C LEU A 176 9.09 7.56 -3.42
N THR A 177 9.86 8.19 -2.55
CA THR A 177 9.61 9.57 -2.08
C THR A 177 9.62 10.55 -3.23
N VAL A 178 10.63 10.46 -4.11
CA VAL A 178 10.71 11.28 -5.32
C VAL A 178 9.51 11.00 -6.23
N PHE A 179 9.20 9.74 -6.49
CA PHE A 179 8.07 9.36 -7.35
C PHE A 179 6.72 9.89 -6.81
N VAL A 180 6.44 9.70 -5.53
CA VAL A 180 5.19 10.14 -4.89
C VAL A 180 5.12 11.67 -4.88
N SER A 181 6.23 12.35 -4.59
CA SER A 181 6.29 13.82 -4.63
C SER A 181 6.01 14.38 -6.03
N LEU A 182 6.57 13.77 -7.07
CA LEU A 182 6.29 14.14 -8.47
C LEU A 182 4.84 13.81 -8.85
N SER A 183 4.30 12.72 -8.32
CA SER A 183 2.92 12.30 -8.53
C SER A 183 1.94 13.31 -7.93
N PHE A 184 2.18 13.81 -6.72
CA PHE A 184 1.39 14.89 -6.11
C PHE A 184 1.40 16.13 -7.01
N LYS A 185 2.58 16.62 -7.41
CA LYS A 185 2.71 17.78 -8.31
C LYS A 185 2.00 17.60 -9.65
N LYS A 186 1.88 16.37 -10.13
CA LYS A 186 1.20 16.05 -11.39
C LYS A 186 -0.32 16.00 -11.21
N VAL A 187 -0.79 15.43 -10.10
CA VAL A 187 -2.21 15.27 -9.77
C VAL A 187 -2.85 16.60 -9.38
N ASP A 188 -2.11 17.46 -8.69
CA ASP A 188 -2.50 18.84 -8.32
C ASP A 188 -2.89 19.71 -9.53
N LYS A 189 -2.32 19.43 -10.70
CA LYS A 189 -2.64 20.16 -11.95
C LYS A 189 -3.93 19.69 -12.63
N LEU A 190 -4.60 18.68 -12.09
CA LEU A 190 -5.83 18.13 -12.67
C LEU A 190 -7.05 18.94 -12.17
N LYS A 191 -8.12 18.95 -12.97
CA LYS A 191 -9.38 19.62 -12.57
C LYS A 191 -10.00 18.89 -11.38
N SER A 192 -10.76 19.60 -10.54
CA SER A 192 -11.57 18.99 -9.48
C SER A 192 -12.46 17.84 -10.01
N ILE A 193 -12.62 16.80 -9.19
CA ILE A 193 -13.39 15.59 -9.51
C ILE A 193 -14.88 15.88 -9.61
N CYS A 194 -15.40 16.81 -8.78
CA CYS A 194 -16.81 17.21 -8.80
C CYS A 194 -17.23 17.76 -10.18
N ASN A 195 -16.33 18.53 -10.81
CA ASN A 195 -16.55 19.08 -12.16
C ASN A 195 -16.64 18.01 -13.25
N LEU A 196 -16.09 16.81 -13.03
CA LEU A 196 -16.24 15.69 -13.98
C LEU A 196 -17.61 15.03 -13.91
N ALA A 197 -18.17 14.90 -12.70
CA ALA A 197 -19.50 14.31 -12.50
C ALA A 197 -20.58 15.18 -13.14
N SER A 198 -20.52 16.50 -12.97
CA SER A 198 -21.47 17.44 -13.59
C SER A 198 -21.39 17.48 -15.12
N GLN A 199 -20.18 17.43 -15.69
CA GLN A 199 -19.98 17.38 -17.15
C GLN A 199 -20.43 16.06 -17.79
N GLY A 200 -20.34 14.95 -17.06
CA GLY A 200 -20.87 13.67 -17.51
C GLY A 200 -22.40 13.68 -17.60
N ASN A 201 -23.05 14.29 -16.60
CA ASN A 201 -24.50 14.38 -16.53
C ASN A 201 -25.09 15.29 -17.63
N SER A 202 -24.48 16.46 -17.86
CA SER A 202 -24.96 17.39 -18.90
C SER A 202 -24.83 16.84 -20.33
N LYS A 203 -23.78 16.06 -20.61
CA LYS A 203 -23.63 15.36 -21.90
C LYS A 203 -24.63 14.24 -22.08
N HIS A 204 -25.05 13.58 -21.00
CA HIS A 204 -26.07 12.55 -21.03
C HIS A 204 -27.46 13.16 -21.29
N GLU A 205 -27.82 14.25 -20.60
CA GLU A 205 -29.07 14.98 -20.84
C GLU A 205 -29.13 15.57 -22.25
N ALA A 206 -28.06 16.20 -22.73
CA ALA A 206 -27.98 16.74 -24.09
C ALA A 206 -28.02 15.68 -25.19
N ARG A 207 -27.70 14.41 -24.87
CA ARG A 207 -27.83 13.29 -25.80
C ARG A 207 -29.27 12.77 -25.83
N ASN A 208 -29.93 12.70 -24.68
CA ASN A 208 -31.34 12.28 -24.58
C ASN A 208 -32.30 13.31 -25.19
N SER A 209 -32.01 14.60 -25.09
CA SER A 209 -32.84 15.66 -25.68
C SER A 209 -32.77 15.74 -27.21
N LYS A 210 -31.75 15.15 -27.85
CA LYS A 210 -31.64 15.05 -29.32
C LYS A 210 -32.29 13.80 -29.90
N GLN A 211 -32.85 12.93 -29.05
CA GLN A 211 -33.52 11.69 -29.45
C GLN A 211 -35.05 11.77 -29.32
N ILE A 212 -35.59 12.94 -28.99
CA ILE A 212 -37.02 13.29 -28.98
C ILE A 212 -37.24 14.31 -30.10
#